data_AF-A0AA88UNH5-F1
#
_entry.id   AF-A0AA88UNH5-F1
#
_cell.length_a   1.000
_cell.length_b   1.000
_cell.length_c   1.000
_cell.angle_alpha   90.00
_cell.angle_beta   90.00
_cell.angle_gamma   90.00
#
_symmetry.space_group_name_H-M   'P 1'
#
loop_
_entity.id
_entity.type
_entity.pdbx_description
1 polymer ?
#
loop_
_entity_poly.entity_id
_entity_poly.type
_entity_poly.pdbx_seq_one_letter_code
_entity_poly.pdbx_strand_id
1 'polypeptide(L)'
;MDYSLCSLFSQGNDKGYKQSTYYFSKSLNVKAQKYSDVEKLCLTLSSTAVKLRHYLLPFEALVIARIDLIKYILTRPLLRGKLGKWIVALIEYSLTYIPQKAVKGQVLARFLADHPNKDTKEEELYVGIVPWKMMFDGSETSDGAGARVVFLSPVGFIHQFAFQITKDCSNNQAEYEALIIGLEMLLEMHVMYVHIFGDSQLVVKQINGKFKCCAVGLEINFSYAMYLLNKFDDAIITHVPRIENGDANLMAQLASRQLIPSELLNTGLKYLDNFHQLVRGTNKSK
;
A
#
# COMPACT_ATOMS: atom_id res chain seq x y z
N MET A 1 35.07 -21.73 -3.73
CA MET A 1 34.24 -20.59 -3.28
C MET A 1 32.83 -20.86 -3.75
N ASP A 2 31.90 -21.07 -2.82
CA ASP A 2 30.52 -21.37 -3.14
C ASP A 2 29.81 -20.09 -3.61
N TYR A 3 29.38 -20.07 -4.87
CA TYR A 3 28.57 -18.98 -5.41
C TYR A 3 27.13 -19.16 -4.95
N SER A 4 26.73 -18.42 -3.91
CA SER A 4 25.34 -18.31 -3.47
C SER A 4 24.73 -17.01 -3.99
N LEU A 5 23.48 -17.09 -4.46
CA LEU A 5 22.66 -15.91 -4.71
C LEU A 5 21.65 -15.76 -3.60
N CYS A 6 21.48 -14.52 -3.15
CA CYS A 6 20.66 -14.22 -2.00
C CYS A 6 19.50 -13.32 -2.42
N SER A 7 18.29 -13.66 -2.00
CA SER A 7 17.16 -12.75 -1.98
C SER A 7 16.71 -12.55 -0.55
N LEU A 8 16.33 -11.31 -0.24
CA LEU A 8 15.76 -10.96 1.02
C LEU A 8 14.28 -10.66 0.81
N PHE A 9 13.44 -11.36 1.57
CA PHE A 9 12.03 -11.08 1.68
C PHE A 9 11.70 -10.37 2.99
N SER A 10 10.85 -9.34 2.92
CA SER A 10 10.39 -8.63 4.10
C SER A 10 8.92 -8.25 3.99
N GLN A 11 8.16 -8.49 5.06
CA GLN A 11 6.79 -8.04 5.26
C GLN A 11 6.76 -6.85 6.24
N GLY A 12 6.04 -5.78 5.89
CA GLY A 12 5.84 -4.64 6.80
C GLY A 12 4.75 -4.91 7.84
N ASN A 13 4.94 -4.49 9.10
CA ASN A 13 3.97 -4.64 10.19
C ASN A 13 3.54 -3.27 10.77
N ASP A 14 2.48 -3.28 11.58
CA ASP A 14 1.65 -2.12 12.00
C ASP A 14 2.32 -1.03 12.85
N LYS A 15 3.60 -1.19 13.18
CA LYS A 15 4.39 -0.21 13.94
C LYS A 15 5.55 0.37 13.12
N GLY A 16 5.61 0.06 11.82
CA GLY A 16 6.81 0.28 11.03
C GLY A 16 7.96 -0.69 11.35
N TYR A 17 7.78 -1.59 12.33
CA TYR A 17 8.72 -2.67 12.64
C TYR A 17 8.30 -3.93 11.90
N LYS A 18 9.21 -4.50 11.11
CA LYS A 18 8.98 -5.69 10.30
C LYS A 18 8.99 -6.95 11.15
N GLN A 19 8.10 -7.89 10.84
CA GLN A 19 8.19 -9.25 11.35
C GLN A 19 8.12 -10.25 10.18
N SER A 20 9.03 -11.23 10.26
CA SER A 20 9.35 -12.26 9.27
C SER A 20 10.16 -11.81 8.06
N THR A 21 11.49 -11.91 8.23
CA THR A 21 12.49 -11.80 7.17
C THR A 21 12.93 -13.18 6.73
N TYR A 22 12.59 -13.54 5.50
CA TYR A 22 13.12 -14.76 4.90
C TYR A 22 14.37 -14.40 4.09
N TYR A 23 15.53 -14.78 4.61
CA TYR A 23 16.76 -14.80 3.84
C TYR A 23 16.80 -16.09 3.03
N PHE A 24 16.75 -15.95 1.71
CA PHE A 24 16.87 -17.07 0.80
C PHE A 24 18.23 -17.01 0.11
N SER A 25 19.17 -17.82 0.60
CA SER A 25 20.41 -18.12 -0.11
C SER A 25 20.25 -19.41 -0.89
N LYS A 26 20.55 -19.37 -2.19
CA LYS A 26 20.59 -20.55 -3.05
C LYS A 26 21.97 -20.74 -3.62
N SER A 27 22.60 -21.87 -3.28
CA SER A 27 23.85 -22.30 -3.92
C SER A 27 23.60 -22.59 -5.40
N LEU A 28 24.39 -21.96 -6.26
CA LEU A 28 24.30 -22.15 -7.70
C LEU A 28 24.86 -23.51 -8.09
N ASN A 29 24.06 -24.31 -8.82
CA ASN A 29 24.57 -25.52 -9.46
C ASN A 29 25.58 -25.16 -10.56
N VAL A 30 26.43 -26.11 -10.95
CA VAL A 30 27.53 -25.90 -11.92
C VAL A 30 27.06 -25.29 -13.26
N LYS A 31 25.81 -25.57 -13.67
CA LYS A 31 25.21 -24.97 -14.87
C LYS A 31 24.83 -23.50 -14.67
N ALA A 32 24.28 -23.15 -13.50
CA ALA A 32 23.85 -21.80 -13.16
C ALA A 32 25.01 -20.88 -12.76
N GLN A 33 26.17 -21.43 -12.40
CA GLN A 33 27.41 -20.65 -12.23
C GLN A 33 27.89 -20.00 -13.54
N LYS A 34 27.54 -20.59 -14.70
CA LYS A 34 27.87 -20.07 -16.03
C LYS A 34 26.85 -19.04 -16.55
N TYR A 35 25.80 -18.74 -15.78
CA TYR A 35 24.79 -17.75 -16.18
C TYR A 35 25.38 -16.34 -16.12
N SER A 36 24.85 -15.44 -16.94
CA SER A 36 25.15 -14.01 -16.77
C SER A 36 24.58 -13.49 -15.46
N ASP A 37 25.04 -12.34 -15.00
CA ASP A 37 24.61 -11.80 -13.70
C ASP A 37 23.11 -11.44 -13.69
N VAL A 38 22.57 -10.99 -14.83
CA VAL A 38 21.13 -10.78 -15.00
C VAL A 38 20.35 -12.10 -14.93
N GLU A 39 20.87 -13.16 -15.55
CA GLU A 39 20.24 -14.49 -15.52
C GLU A 39 20.29 -15.13 -14.14
N LYS A 40 21.36 -14.88 -13.38
CA LYS A 40 21.47 -15.23 -11.96
C LYS A 40 20.38 -14.54 -11.15
N LEU A 41 20.19 -13.22 -11.30
CA LEU A 41 19.13 -12.49 -10.61
C LEU A 41 17.72 -12.98 -11.00
N CYS A 42 17.49 -13.30 -12.27
CA CYS A 42 16.22 -13.88 -12.74
C CYS A 42 15.94 -15.25 -12.09
N LEU A 43 16.95 -16.12 -12.01
CA LEU A 43 16.85 -17.41 -11.34
C LEU A 43 16.53 -17.23 -9.84
N THR A 44 17.13 -16.23 -9.20
CA THR A 44 16.86 -15.90 -7.79
C THR A 44 15.42 -15.44 -7.62
N LEU A 45 14.94 -14.52 -8.47
CA LEU A 45 13.56 -14.04 -8.44
C LEU A 45 12.56 -15.18 -8.61
N SER A 46 12.73 -16.02 -9.64
CA SER A 46 11.84 -17.16 -9.88
C SER A 46 11.86 -18.17 -8.73
N SER A 47 13.03 -18.45 -8.16
CA SER A 47 13.16 -19.38 -7.04
C SER A 47 12.52 -18.81 -5.77
N THR A 48 12.63 -17.49 -5.57
CA THR A 48 12.03 -16.77 -4.43
C THR A 48 10.52 -16.80 -4.53
N ALA A 49 9.98 -16.50 -5.71
CA ALA A 49 8.54 -16.48 -5.95
C ALA A 49 7.89 -17.85 -5.68
N VAL A 50 8.48 -18.92 -6.21
CA VAL A 50 8.01 -20.29 -5.97
C VAL A 50 8.06 -20.65 -4.48
N LYS A 51 9.16 -20.29 -3.78
CA LYS A 51 9.34 -20.64 -2.37
C LYS A 51 8.41 -19.85 -1.45
N LEU A 52 8.18 -18.59 -1.77
CA LEU A 52 7.36 -17.67 -0.98
C LEU A 52 5.95 -17.54 -1.56
N ARG A 53 5.51 -18.52 -2.36
CA ARG A 53 4.21 -18.49 -3.05
C ARG A 53 3.06 -18.08 -2.13
N HIS A 54 2.97 -18.68 -0.94
CA HIS A 54 1.92 -18.41 0.04
C HIS A 54 1.94 -16.97 0.59
N TYR A 55 3.10 -16.32 0.56
CA TYR A 55 3.22 -14.90 0.90
C TYR A 55 3.00 -13.98 -0.29
N LEU A 56 3.47 -14.33 -1.49
CA LEU A 56 3.39 -13.43 -2.65
C LEU A 56 2.07 -13.49 -3.41
N LEU A 57 1.39 -14.63 -3.43
CA LEU A 57 0.17 -14.82 -4.20
C LEU A 57 -0.97 -13.84 -3.83
N PRO A 58 -1.19 -13.49 -2.54
CA PRO A 58 -2.23 -12.54 -2.18
C PRO A 58 -1.85 -11.07 -2.45
N PHE A 59 -0.55 -10.75 -2.58
CA PHE A 59 -0.09 -9.36 -2.50
C PHE A 59 0.60 -8.90 -3.80
N GLU A 60 0.63 -7.58 -4.01
CA GLU A 60 1.57 -6.99 -4.95
C GLU A 60 2.99 -7.06 -4.38
N ALA A 61 3.87 -7.78 -5.07
CA ALA A 61 5.25 -7.96 -4.65
C ALA A 61 6.17 -7.00 -5.40
N LEU A 62 6.97 -6.25 -4.63
CA LEU A 62 7.92 -5.29 -5.16
C LEU A 62 9.26 -5.96 -5.40
N VAL A 63 9.75 -5.87 -6.63
CA VAL A 63 11.06 -6.38 -7.04
C VAL A 63 12.01 -5.19 -7.17
N ILE A 64 12.86 -5.01 -6.16
CA ILE A 64 13.87 -3.93 -6.16
C ILE A 64 15.18 -4.51 -6.68
N ALA A 65 15.63 -4.01 -7.81
CA ALA A 65 16.89 -4.44 -8.45
C ALA A 65 17.52 -3.30 -9.29
N ARG A 66 18.81 -3.45 -9.64
CA ARG A 66 19.52 -2.51 -10.53
C ARG A 66 18.95 -2.51 -11.96
N ILE A 67 18.36 -3.62 -12.38
CA ILE A 67 17.84 -3.86 -13.74
C ILE A 67 16.42 -4.41 -13.63
N ASP A 68 15.56 -4.05 -14.56
CA ASP A 68 14.19 -4.57 -14.67
C ASP A 68 14.19 -6.04 -15.10
N LEU A 69 14.20 -6.94 -14.11
CA LEU A 69 14.23 -8.38 -14.33
C LEU A 69 12.92 -8.89 -14.92
N ILE A 70 11.79 -8.26 -14.58
CA ILE A 70 10.45 -8.63 -15.07
C ILE A 70 10.42 -8.37 -16.58
N LYS A 71 10.78 -7.16 -16.99
CA LYS A 71 10.90 -6.80 -18.40
C LYS A 71 11.93 -7.67 -19.12
N TYR A 72 13.09 -7.94 -18.51
CA TYR A 72 14.11 -8.80 -19.12
C TYR A 72 13.59 -10.22 -19.43
N ILE A 73 12.83 -10.81 -18.50
CA ILE A 73 12.27 -12.15 -18.65
C ILE A 73 11.14 -12.15 -19.70
N LEU A 74 10.25 -11.14 -19.67
CA LEU A 74 9.09 -11.05 -20.57
C LEU A 74 9.44 -10.62 -22.00
N THR A 75 10.50 -9.82 -22.21
CA THR A 75 10.89 -9.32 -23.55
C THR A 75 11.72 -10.31 -24.36
N ARG A 76 12.09 -11.46 -23.79
CA ARG A 76 12.84 -12.53 -24.47
C ARG A 76 11.96 -13.77 -24.65
N PRO A 77 11.04 -13.78 -25.63
CA PRO A 77 10.07 -14.87 -25.81
C PRO A 77 10.77 -16.12 -26.37
N LEU A 78 11.37 -16.90 -25.49
CA LEU A 78 11.76 -18.28 -25.76
C LEU A 78 11.05 -19.17 -24.73
N LEU A 79 9.90 -19.73 -25.13
CA LEU A 79 9.18 -20.75 -24.35
C LEU A 79 9.98 -22.05 -24.22
N ARG A 80 11.06 -22.21 -24.98
CA ARG A 80 12.03 -23.31 -24.84
C ARG A 80 13.24 -22.84 -24.02
N GLY A 81 13.47 -23.49 -22.88
CA GLY A 81 14.67 -23.29 -22.06
C GLY A 81 14.39 -22.68 -20.68
N LYS A 82 15.41 -22.06 -20.08
CA LYS A 82 15.36 -21.54 -18.70
C LYS A 82 14.41 -20.35 -18.54
N LEU A 83 14.33 -19.45 -19.52
CA LEU A 83 13.45 -18.27 -19.50
C LEU A 83 11.98 -18.67 -19.47
N GLY A 84 11.54 -19.61 -20.32
CA GLY A 84 10.18 -20.14 -20.29
C GLY A 84 9.78 -20.71 -18.93
N LYS A 85 10.69 -21.45 -18.26
CA LYS A 85 10.45 -21.95 -16.90
C LYS A 85 10.28 -20.83 -15.87
N TRP A 86 11.06 -19.76 -15.99
CA TRP A 86 10.95 -18.61 -15.08
C TRP A 86 9.69 -17.79 -15.35
N ILE A 87 9.29 -17.62 -16.61
CA ILE A 87 8.02 -16.95 -16.97
C ILE A 87 6.84 -17.69 -16.34
N VAL A 88 6.75 -19.01 -16.53
CA VAL A 88 5.66 -19.81 -15.94
C VAL A 88 5.67 -19.73 -14.42
N ALA A 89 6.85 -19.65 -13.80
CA ALA A 89 7.00 -19.51 -12.36
C ALA A 89 6.69 -18.10 -11.82
N LEU A 90 6.52 -17.08 -12.68
CA LEU A 90 6.26 -15.70 -12.27
C LEU A 90 4.89 -15.16 -12.72
N ILE A 91 4.24 -15.82 -13.68
CA ILE A 91 3.01 -15.31 -14.34
C ILE A 91 1.81 -15.15 -13.42
N GLU A 92 1.77 -15.88 -12.31
CA GLU A 92 0.65 -15.87 -11.35
C GLU A 92 0.78 -14.80 -10.26
N TYR A 93 1.91 -14.09 -10.21
CA TYR A 93 2.17 -13.08 -9.19
C TYR A 93 1.99 -11.68 -9.76
N SER A 94 1.43 -10.77 -8.95
CA SER A 94 1.45 -9.33 -9.25
C SER A 94 2.82 -8.78 -8.85
N LEU A 95 3.71 -8.60 -9.84
CA LEU A 95 5.09 -8.16 -9.61
C LEU A 95 5.30 -6.75 -10.17
N THR A 96 5.84 -5.85 -9.35
CA THR A 96 6.19 -4.49 -9.76
C THR A 96 7.69 -4.25 -9.60
N TYR A 97 8.35 -3.89 -10.69
CA TYR A 97 9.77 -3.54 -10.66
C TYR A 97 9.99 -2.12 -10.14
N ILE A 98 10.94 -1.98 -9.23
CA ILE A 98 11.42 -0.67 -8.76
C ILE A 98 12.94 -0.59 -8.97
N PRO A 99 13.43 0.44 -9.68
CA PRO A 99 14.86 0.70 -9.76
C PRO A 99 15.44 0.93 -8.38
N GLN A 100 16.53 0.23 -8.05
CA GLN A 100 17.22 0.41 -6.77
C GLN A 100 17.57 1.90 -6.49
N LYS A 101 17.91 2.66 -7.54
CA LYS A 101 18.22 4.10 -7.45
C LYS A 101 17.00 4.99 -7.15
N ALA A 102 15.80 4.54 -7.48
CA ALA A 102 14.56 5.30 -7.27
C ALA A 102 14.03 5.16 -5.83
N VAL A 103 14.47 4.12 -5.12
CA VAL A 103 14.17 3.97 -3.69
C VAL A 103 14.93 5.05 -2.93
N LYS A 104 14.21 5.99 -2.30
CA LYS A 104 14.81 7.06 -1.49
C LYS A 104 15.82 6.44 -0.51
N GLY A 105 16.98 7.07 -0.40
CA GLY A 105 18.09 6.61 0.43
C GLY A 105 17.67 6.26 1.86
N GLN A 106 16.69 6.94 2.45
CA GLN A 106 16.17 6.61 3.78
C GLN A 106 15.30 5.35 3.83
N VAL A 107 14.52 5.04 2.78
CA VAL A 107 13.69 3.83 2.73
C VAL A 107 14.57 2.60 2.51
N LEU A 108 15.54 2.71 1.60
CA LEU A 108 16.55 1.66 1.39
C LEU A 108 17.51 1.57 2.57
N ALA A 109 17.95 2.69 3.16
CA ALA A 109 18.84 2.68 4.33
C ALA A 109 18.15 2.20 5.60
N ARG A 110 16.87 2.52 5.84
CA ARG A 110 16.10 1.88 6.93
C ARG A 110 15.96 0.38 6.66
N PHE A 111 15.63 0.01 5.42
CA PHE A 111 15.62 -1.38 5.01
C PHE A 111 16.99 -2.08 5.24
N LEU A 112 18.13 -1.45 4.95
CA LEU A 112 19.47 -2.00 5.15
C LEU A 112 19.93 -1.96 6.62
N ALA A 113 19.58 -0.91 7.37
CA ALA A 113 19.91 -0.74 8.79
C ALA A 113 19.17 -1.74 9.67
N ASP A 114 17.92 -2.04 9.31
CA ASP A 114 17.11 -3.07 9.98
C ASP A 114 17.55 -4.50 9.58
N HIS A 115 18.35 -4.66 8.52
CA HIS A 115 18.76 -5.95 7.96
C HIS A 115 20.25 -5.97 7.59
N PRO A 116 21.15 -5.78 8.57
CA PRO A 116 22.59 -5.69 8.31
C PRO A 116 23.12 -7.05 7.84
N ASN A 117 23.51 -7.14 6.57
CA ASN A 117 24.24 -8.29 6.05
C ASN A 117 25.74 -7.95 6.03
N LYS A 118 26.58 -8.80 6.63
CA LYS A 118 28.02 -8.54 6.82
C LYS A 118 28.88 -8.92 5.61
N ASP A 119 28.33 -9.59 4.61
CA ASP A 119 29.08 -10.19 3.49
C ASP A 119 28.51 -9.86 2.09
N THR A 120 27.98 -8.65 1.86
CA THR A 120 27.29 -8.35 0.59
C THR A 120 28.22 -7.86 -0.52
N LYS A 121 28.37 -8.71 -1.54
CA LYS A 121 28.79 -8.29 -2.89
C LYS A 121 27.64 -7.56 -3.59
N GLU A 122 27.99 -6.61 -4.44
CA GLU A 122 27.17 -5.56 -5.08
C GLU A 122 25.93 -5.99 -5.93
N GLU A 123 25.52 -7.26 -5.94
CA GLU A 123 24.46 -7.81 -6.81
C GLU A 123 23.22 -8.25 -6.01
N GLU A 124 22.54 -7.31 -5.37
CA GLU A 124 21.41 -7.62 -4.48
C GLU A 124 20.04 -7.53 -5.17
N LEU A 125 19.19 -8.53 -4.89
CA LEU A 125 17.78 -8.60 -5.26
C LEU A 125 16.92 -8.58 -3.99
N TYR A 126 16.01 -7.62 -3.90
CA TYR A 126 15.05 -7.56 -2.78
C TYR A 126 13.63 -7.79 -3.29
N VAL A 127 12.89 -8.65 -2.59
CA VAL A 127 11.49 -8.97 -2.89
C VAL A 127 10.67 -8.62 -1.66
N GLY A 128 9.97 -7.51 -1.67
CA GLY A 128 9.19 -7.05 -0.51
C GLY A 128 7.69 -7.09 -0.77
N ILE A 129 6.92 -7.32 0.29
CA ILE A 129 5.51 -6.94 0.32
C ILE A 129 5.41 -5.74 1.24
N VAL A 130 4.97 -4.62 0.68
CA VAL A 130 4.69 -3.41 1.43
C VAL A 130 3.20 -3.18 1.26
N PRO A 131 2.38 -3.25 2.33
CA PRO A 131 0.97 -2.93 2.21
C PRO A 131 0.80 -1.45 1.85
N TRP A 132 -0.30 -1.12 1.20
CA TRP A 132 -0.71 0.27 1.08
C TRP A 132 -0.87 0.85 2.48
N LYS A 133 -0.51 2.12 2.65
CA LYS A 133 -0.84 2.85 3.87
C LYS A 133 -1.84 3.93 3.57
N MET A 134 -2.83 4.08 4.43
CA MET A 134 -3.80 5.16 4.37
C MET A 134 -3.74 5.96 5.65
N MET A 135 -3.71 7.29 5.55
CA MET A 135 -3.91 8.20 6.67
C MET A 135 -5.20 8.97 6.42
N PHE A 136 -6.10 9.02 7.39
CA PHE A 136 -7.32 9.79 7.30
C PHE A 136 -7.39 10.83 8.43
N ASP A 137 -8.07 11.93 8.16
CA ASP A 137 -8.35 12.98 9.15
C ASP A 137 -9.62 13.73 8.74
N GLY A 138 -10.55 13.88 9.66
CA GLY A 138 -11.75 14.68 9.48
C GLY A 138 -11.79 15.86 10.43
N SER A 139 -12.20 17.01 9.92
CA SER A 139 -12.33 18.23 10.73
C SER A 139 -13.70 18.86 10.52
N GLU A 140 -14.28 19.32 11.61
CA GLU A 140 -15.45 20.19 11.62
C GLU A 140 -15.09 21.55 12.23
N THR A 141 -15.58 22.61 11.61
CA THR A 141 -15.36 24.01 11.99
C THR A 141 -16.64 24.82 11.77
N SER A 142 -16.72 26.03 12.32
CA SER A 142 -17.85 26.94 12.09
C SER A 142 -18.19 27.19 10.63
N ASP A 143 -17.21 27.04 9.74
CA ASP A 143 -17.32 27.31 8.31
C ASP A 143 -17.73 26.07 7.49
N GLY A 144 -17.84 24.91 8.15
CA GLY A 144 -18.17 23.63 7.54
C GLY A 144 -17.26 22.49 7.97
N ALA A 145 -17.43 21.34 7.31
CA ALA A 145 -16.67 20.13 7.57
C ALA A 145 -15.83 19.71 6.36
N GLY A 146 -14.71 19.03 6.62
CA GLY A 146 -13.76 18.58 5.63
C GLY A 146 -13.15 17.24 6.00
N ALA A 147 -12.73 16.50 4.98
CA ALA A 147 -12.02 15.24 5.10
C ALA A 147 -10.71 15.31 4.33
N ARG A 148 -9.68 14.65 4.85
CA ARG A 148 -8.43 14.40 4.16
C ARG A 148 -8.11 12.92 4.17
N VAL A 149 -7.64 12.45 3.02
CA VAL A 149 -7.09 11.11 2.87
C VAL A 149 -5.73 11.18 2.19
N VAL A 150 -4.76 10.46 2.72
CA VAL A 150 -3.42 10.31 2.13
C VAL A 150 -3.12 8.83 1.95
N PHE A 151 -2.76 8.45 0.72
CA PHE A 151 -2.27 7.11 0.41
C PHE A 151 -0.77 7.13 0.20
N LEU A 152 -0.06 6.20 0.82
CA LEU A 152 1.30 5.84 0.47
C LEU A 152 1.28 4.46 -0.18
N SER A 153 1.60 4.44 -1.47
CA SER A 153 1.67 3.19 -2.22
C SER A 153 2.88 2.36 -1.77
N PRO A 154 2.86 1.04 -2.03
CA PRO A 154 3.98 0.15 -1.75
C PRO A 154 5.31 0.66 -2.34
N VAL A 155 5.24 1.30 -3.51
CA VAL A 155 6.40 1.84 -4.25
C VAL A 155 6.86 3.23 -3.76
N GLY A 156 6.18 3.79 -2.76
CA GLY A 156 6.56 5.05 -2.12
C GLY A 156 5.94 6.31 -2.75
N PHE A 157 4.95 6.17 -3.64
CA PHE A 157 4.19 7.32 -4.14
C PHE A 157 3.18 7.79 -3.11
N ILE A 158 3.08 9.11 -2.94
CA ILE A 158 2.14 9.74 -2.03
C ILE A 158 1.01 10.35 -2.86
N HIS A 159 -0.21 9.94 -2.62
CA HIS A 159 -1.43 10.52 -3.20
C HIS A 159 -2.21 11.20 -2.09
N GLN A 160 -2.54 12.49 -2.27
CA GLN A 160 -3.19 13.29 -1.23
C GLN A 160 -4.49 13.87 -1.77
N PHE A 161 -5.56 13.70 -1.01
CA PHE A 161 -6.89 14.15 -1.37
C PHE A 161 -7.53 14.88 -0.20
N ALA A 162 -8.29 15.92 -0.53
CA ALA A 162 -9.07 16.67 0.42
C ALA A 162 -10.48 16.91 -0.15
N PHE A 163 -11.47 16.80 0.71
CA PHE A 163 -12.87 16.83 0.35
C PHE A 163 -13.62 17.76 1.30
N GLN A 164 -14.59 18.48 0.76
CA GLN A 164 -15.57 19.19 1.58
C GLN A 164 -16.72 18.25 1.90
N ILE A 165 -17.08 18.15 3.17
CA ILE A 165 -18.25 17.40 3.62
C ILE A 165 -19.43 18.37 3.59
N THR A 166 -20.34 18.16 2.64
CA THR A 166 -21.47 19.06 2.37
C THR A 166 -22.62 18.95 3.36
N LYS A 167 -22.59 17.93 4.21
CA LYS A 167 -23.60 17.68 5.23
C LYS A 167 -23.12 18.22 6.58
N ASP A 168 -23.99 18.91 7.29
CA ASP A 168 -23.77 19.27 8.68
C ASP A 168 -23.49 18.01 9.51
N CYS A 169 -22.30 17.96 10.08
CA CYS A 169 -21.83 16.82 10.84
C CYS A 169 -21.06 17.33 12.05
N SER A 170 -20.84 16.45 13.03
CA SER A 170 -19.93 16.71 14.15
C SER A 170 -18.50 16.32 13.77
N ASN A 171 -17.51 16.77 14.54
CA ASN A 171 -16.11 16.38 14.31
C ASN A 171 -15.92 14.85 14.25
N ASN A 172 -16.58 14.08 15.13
CA ASN A 172 -16.49 12.62 15.08
C ASN A 172 -17.12 12.03 13.82
N GLN A 173 -18.19 12.63 13.28
CA GLN A 173 -18.76 12.21 12.01
C GLN A 173 -17.82 12.57 10.85
N ALA A 174 -17.20 13.75 10.85
CA ALA A 174 -16.20 14.12 9.84
C ALA A 174 -15.03 13.13 9.79
N GLU A 175 -14.55 12.67 10.94
CA GLU A 175 -13.49 11.65 11.04
C GLU A 175 -13.92 10.31 10.44
N TYR A 176 -15.16 9.88 10.71
CA TYR A 176 -15.72 8.69 10.07
C TYR A 176 -15.89 8.85 8.56
N GLU A 177 -16.37 10.02 8.09
CA GLU A 177 -16.51 10.29 6.66
C GLU A 177 -15.14 10.24 5.97
N ALA A 178 -14.09 10.79 6.59
CA ALA A 178 -12.72 10.70 6.05
C ALA A 178 -12.25 9.24 5.94
N LEU A 179 -12.51 8.41 6.95
CA LEU A 179 -12.24 6.96 6.89
C LEU A 179 -13.03 6.28 5.76
N ILE A 180 -14.33 6.55 5.65
CA ILE A 180 -15.22 5.95 4.65
C ILE A 180 -14.76 6.28 3.24
N ILE A 181 -14.53 7.57 2.95
CA ILE A 181 -14.04 8.04 1.65
C ILE A 181 -12.74 7.32 1.29
N GLY A 182 -11.81 7.21 2.24
CA GLY A 182 -10.55 6.53 2.02
C GLY A 182 -10.71 5.03 1.71
N LEU A 183 -11.58 4.33 2.43
CA LEU A 183 -11.89 2.91 2.19
C LEU A 183 -12.53 2.68 0.82
N GLU A 184 -13.49 3.52 0.43
CA GLU A 184 -14.13 3.48 -0.88
C GLU A 184 -13.10 3.63 -2.01
N MET A 185 -12.21 4.61 -1.90
CA MET A 185 -11.15 4.85 -2.89
C MET A 185 -10.17 3.67 -2.99
N LEU A 186 -9.80 3.04 -1.87
CA LEU A 186 -8.91 1.87 -1.88
C LEU A 186 -9.54 0.67 -2.58
N LEU A 187 -10.81 0.38 -2.31
CA LEU A 187 -11.54 -0.70 -2.97
C LEU A 187 -11.66 -0.48 -4.48
N GLU A 188 -11.87 0.77 -4.89
CA GLU A 188 -11.90 1.15 -6.31
C GLU A 188 -10.55 0.96 -6.99
N MET A 189 -9.45 1.25 -6.28
CA MET A 189 -8.09 0.95 -6.74
C MET A 189 -7.75 -0.56 -6.66
N HIS A 190 -8.71 -1.41 -6.30
CA HIS A 190 -8.55 -2.84 -6.07
C HIS A 190 -7.47 -3.19 -5.03
N VAL A 191 -7.25 -2.29 -4.06
CA VAL A 191 -6.37 -2.55 -2.92
C VAL A 191 -7.11 -3.42 -1.91
N MET A 192 -6.60 -4.62 -1.67
CA MET A 192 -7.18 -5.58 -0.72
C MET A 192 -6.41 -5.69 0.61
N TYR A 193 -5.22 -5.08 0.68
CA TYR A 193 -4.31 -5.13 1.84
C TYR A 193 -3.86 -3.73 2.21
N VAL A 194 -4.28 -3.24 3.37
CA VAL A 194 -4.01 -1.85 3.78
C VAL A 194 -3.77 -1.72 5.28
N HIS A 195 -2.83 -0.84 5.62
CA HIS A 195 -2.64 -0.37 6.98
C HIS A 195 -3.10 1.08 7.12
N ILE A 196 -4.10 1.29 7.96
CA ILE A 196 -4.88 2.53 8.09
C ILE A 196 -4.48 3.23 9.39
N PHE A 197 -4.28 4.53 9.30
CA PHE A 197 -3.91 5.40 10.41
C PHE A 197 -4.90 6.54 10.55
N GLY A 198 -5.31 6.81 11.79
CA GLY A 198 -6.07 8.00 12.16
C GLY A 198 -5.73 8.43 13.57
N ASP A 199 -5.90 9.71 13.88
CA ASP A 199 -5.64 10.29 15.20
C ASP A 199 -6.90 10.35 16.08
N SER A 200 -8.09 10.16 15.50
CA SER A 200 -9.34 10.01 16.25
C SER A 200 -9.37 8.70 17.05
N GLN A 201 -9.02 8.79 18.34
CA GLN A 201 -9.10 7.64 19.26
C GLN A 201 -10.48 6.99 19.29
N LEU A 202 -11.55 7.79 19.18
CA LEU A 202 -12.91 7.29 19.22
C LEU A 202 -13.19 6.38 18.02
N VAL A 203 -12.94 6.87 16.81
CA VAL A 203 -13.16 6.10 15.57
C VAL A 203 -12.31 4.84 15.58
N VAL A 204 -11.00 4.97 15.83
CA VAL A 204 -10.08 3.83 15.81
C VAL A 204 -10.44 2.78 16.86
N LYS A 205 -10.84 3.19 18.08
CA LYS A 205 -11.25 2.23 19.13
C LYS A 205 -12.61 1.60 18.84
N GLN A 206 -13.54 2.31 18.22
CA GLN A 206 -14.84 1.74 17.83
C GLN A 206 -14.69 0.70 16.72
N ILE A 207 -13.96 1.02 15.65
CA ILE A 207 -13.67 0.08 14.55
C ILE A 207 -12.95 -1.17 15.06
N ASN A 208 -11.97 -1.01 15.95
CA ASN A 208 -11.27 -2.14 16.57
C ASN A 208 -12.11 -2.91 17.62
N GLY A 209 -13.40 -2.60 17.78
CA GLY A 209 -14.30 -3.25 18.74
C GLY A 209 -13.98 -2.98 20.22
N LYS A 210 -13.06 -2.05 20.51
CA LYS A 210 -12.68 -1.69 21.88
C LYS A 210 -13.73 -0.80 22.55
N PHE A 211 -14.36 0.08 21.77
CA PHE A 211 -15.46 0.95 22.21
C PHE A 211 -16.76 0.59 21.51
N LYS A 212 -17.89 0.67 22.21
CA LYS A 212 -19.21 0.54 21.60
C LYS A 212 -19.59 1.85 20.90
N CYS A 213 -20.25 1.74 19.74
CA CYS A 213 -20.92 2.88 19.12
C CYS A 213 -22.38 2.93 19.59
N CYS A 214 -22.69 3.86 20.49
CA CYS A 214 -24.05 4.02 21.05
C CYS A 214 -24.74 5.31 20.59
N ALA A 215 -24.02 6.19 19.89
CA ALA A 215 -24.59 7.43 19.39
C ALA A 215 -25.32 7.17 18.07
N VAL A 216 -26.63 7.43 18.05
CA VAL A 216 -27.50 7.22 16.87
C VAL A 216 -26.96 7.90 15.61
N GLY A 217 -26.39 9.10 15.74
CA GLY A 217 -25.79 9.83 14.62
C GLY A 217 -24.48 9.25 14.08
N LEU A 218 -23.80 8.37 14.83
CA LEU A 218 -22.54 7.72 14.44
C LEU A 218 -22.75 6.26 14.02
N GLU A 219 -23.87 5.64 14.40
CA GLU A 219 -24.15 4.22 14.11
C GLU A 219 -24.18 3.93 12.60
N ILE A 220 -24.72 4.87 11.81
CA ILE A 220 -24.76 4.76 10.34
C ILE A 220 -23.33 4.75 9.77
N ASN A 221 -22.50 5.70 10.19
CA ASN A 221 -21.11 5.80 9.78
C ASN A 221 -20.30 4.57 10.20
N PHE A 222 -20.43 4.15 11.46
CA PHE A 222 -19.77 2.96 11.99
C PHE A 222 -20.15 1.71 11.21
N SER A 223 -21.45 1.48 10.99
CA SER A 223 -21.94 0.30 10.27
C SER A 223 -21.43 0.27 8.82
N TYR A 224 -21.40 1.43 8.16
CA TYR A 224 -20.91 1.51 6.79
C TYR A 224 -19.39 1.31 6.69
N ALA A 225 -18.62 1.91 7.60
CA ALA A 225 -17.18 1.69 7.67
C ALA A 225 -16.84 0.21 7.92
N MET A 226 -17.55 -0.46 8.84
CA MET A 226 -17.39 -1.90 9.08
C MET A 226 -17.77 -2.74 7.86
N TYR A 227 -18.84 -2.38 7.15
CA TYR A 227 -19.23 -3.02 5.89
C TYR A 227 -18.12 -2.93 4.83
N LEU A 228 -17.49 -1.77 4.67
CA LEU A 228 -16.38 -1.60 3.73
C LEU A 228 -15.13 -2.36 4.15
N LEU A 229 -14.76 -2.30 5.44
CA LEU A 229 -13.60 -3.02 5.98
C LEU A 229 -13.70 -4.55 5.76
N ASN A 230 -14.91 -5.12 5.87
CA ASN A 230 -15.15 -6.54 5.61
C ASN A 230 -14.96 -6.96 4.14
N LYS A 231 -14.72 -6.02 3.22
CA LYS A 231 -14.40 -6.32 1.81
C LYS A 231 -12.90 -6.46 1.55
N PHE A 232 -12.04 -6.04 2.48
CA PHE A 232 -10.60 -6.21 2.37
C PHE A 232 -10.22 -7.62 2.82
N ASP A 233 -9.18 -8.18 2.21
CA ASP A 233 -8.59 -9.44 2.66
C ASP A 233 -7.85 -9.23 3.99
N ASP A 234 -7.17 -8.08 4.13
CA ASP A 234 -6.57 -7.65 5.39
C ASP A 234 -6.55 -6.11 5.51
N ALA A 235 -7.20 -5.60 6.55
CA ALA A 235 -7.23 -4.17 6.85
C ALA A 235 -6.95 -3.96 8.33
N ILE A 236 -5.81 -3.34 8.61
CA ILE A 236 -5.40 -3.05 9.99
C ILE A 236 -5.57 -1.57 10.25
N ILE A 237 -6.19 -1.20 11.37
CA ILE A 237 -6.40 0.21 11.73
C ILE A 237 -5.72 0.55 13.05
N THR A 238 -4.83 1.52 13.01
CA THR A 238 -3.96 1.91 14.12
C THR A 238 -4.12 3.38 14.46
N HIS A 239 -4.16 3.68 15.75
CA HIS A 239 -4.20 5.06 16.21
C HIS A 239 -2.79 5.65 16.19
N VAL A 240 -2.65 6.84 15.64
CA VAL A 240 -1.41 7.65 15.70
C VAL A 240 -1.65 8.91 16.54
N PRO A 241 -0.69 9.36 17.35
CA PRO A 241 -0.82 10.62 18.07
C PRO A 241 -1.03 11.79 17.10
N ARG A 242 -1.89 12.74 17.47
CA ARG A 242 -2.21 13.92 16.65
C ARG A 242 -0.98 14.74 16.21
N ILE A 243 0.08 14.77 17.04
CA ILE A 243 1.36 15.40 16.71
C ILE A 243 2.05 14.72 15.51
N GLU A 244 1.88 13.41 15.35
CA GLU A 244 2.45 12.63 14.23
C GLU A 244 1.54 12.67 12.98
N ASN A 245 0.27 13.08 13.13
CA ASN A 245 -0.69 13.30 12.03
C ASN A 245 -0.84 14.79 11.67
N GLY A 246 0.07 15.66 12.13
CA GLY A 246 -0.09 17.12 12.08
C GLY A 246 -0.29 17.67 10.67
N ASP A 247 0.42 17.10 9.69
CA ASP A 247 0.22 17.45 8.29
C ASP A 247 -1.21 17.16 7.89
N ALA A 248 -1.70 15.92 8.08
CA ALA A 248 -3.04 15.48 7.71
C ALA A 248 -4.12 16.42 8.27
N ASN A 249 -4.06 16.68 9.59
CA ASN A 249 -4.95 17.58 10.31
C ASN A 249 -4.94 19.01 9.77
N LEU A 250 -3.78 19.56 9.38
CA LEU A 250 -3.71 20.89 8.78
C LEU A 250 -4.54 20.98 7.49
N MET A 251 -4.44 20.01 6.57
CA MET A 251 -5.24 20.12 5.33
C MET A 251 -6.70 19.71 5.50
N ALA A 252 -7.06 18.86 6.47
CA ALA A 252 -8.48 18.66 6.79
C ALA A 252 -9.14 19.96 7.25
N GLN A 253 -8.43 20.75 8.08
CA GLN A 253 -8.87 22.09 8.49
C GLN A 253 -8.89 23.11 7.34
N LEU A 254 -7.94 23.05 6.41
CA LEU A 254 -7.98 23.90 5.21
C LEU A 254 -9.17 23.53 4.32
N ALA A 255 -9.51 22.24 4.21
CA ALA A 255 -10.67 21.75 3.45
C ALA A 255 -11.98 22.24 4.07
N SER A 256 -12.09 22.12 5.40
CA SER A 256 -13.30 22.55 6.13
C SER A 256 -13.55 24.05 6.00
N ARG A 257 -12.49 24.85 5.91
CA ARG A 257 -12.54 26.32 5.73
C ARG A 257 -12.62 26.77 4.27
N GLN A 258 -12.73 25.84 3.31
CA GLN A 258 -12.70 26.15 1.86
C GLN A 258 -11.44 26.93 1.42
N LEU A 259 -10.33 26.80 2.15
CA LEU A 259 -9.07 27.49 1.87
C LEU A 259 -8.12 26.67 0.98
N ILE A 260 -8.58 25.54 0.45
CA ILE A 260 -7.80 24.72 -0.48
C ILE A 260 -7.92 25.30 -1.90
N PRO A 261 -6.81 25.46 -2.64
CA PRO A 261 -6.85 25.84 -4.05
C PRO A 261 -7.80 24.95 -4.83
N SER A 262 -8.67 25.54 -5.65
CA SER A 262 -9.76 24.86 -6.35
C SER A 262 -9.29 23.68 -7.19
N GLU A 263 -8.05 23.67 -7.67
CA GLU A 263 -7.44 22.55 -8.41
C GLU A 263 -7.33 21.26 -7.59
N LEU A 264 -6.97 21.35 -6.30
CA LEU A 264 -6.84 20.19 -5.40
C LEU A 264 -8.21 19.67 -4.96
N LEU A 265 -9.16 20.57 -4.70
CA LEU A 265 -10.55 20.23 -4.39
C LEU A 265 -11.23 19.57 -5.60
N ASN A 266 -11.04 20.13 -6.80
CA ASN A 266 -11.58 19.61 -8.06
C ASN A 266 -11.01 18.24 -8.42
N THR A 267 -9.77 17.93 -8.00
CA THR A 267 -9.21 16.60 -8.23
C THR A 267 -9.94 15.58 -7.35
N GLY A 268 -10.09 15.84 -6.05
CA GLY A 268 -10.88 14.99 -5.14
C GLY A 268 -12.33 14.82 -5.60
N LEU A 269 -13.03 15.93 -5.88
CA LEU A 269 -14.43 15.91 -6.33
C LEU A 269 -14.62 15.20 -7.68
N LYS A 270 -13.71 15.37 -8.66
CA LYS A 270 -13.77 14.60 -9.92
C LYS A 270 -13.61 13.09 -9.70
N TYR A 271 -12.73 12.68 -8.78
CA TYR A 271 -12.62 11.26 -8.40
C TYR A 271 -13.93 10.76 -7.79
N LEU A 272 -14.55 11.53 -6.87
CA LEU A 272 -15.81 11.17 -6.23
C LEU A 272 -17.02 11.18 -7.18
N ASP A 273 -17.10 12.14 -8.12
CA ASP A 273 -18.17 12.24 -9.11
C ASP A 273 -18.10 11.11 -10.13
N ASN A 274 -16.90 10.80 -10.63
CA ASN A 274 -16.68 9.62 -11.48
C ASN A 274 -17.01 8.33 -10.72
N PHE A 275 -16.64 8.25 -9.44
CA PHE A 275 -16.91 7.12 -8.55
C PHE A 275 -18.41 6.93 -8.26
N HIS A 276 -19.15 7.99 -7.98
CA HIS A 276 -20.60 7.93 -7.79
C HIS A 276 -21.34 7.53 -9.07
N GLN A 277 -20.89 7.98 -10.25
CA GLN A 277 -21.46 7.54 -11.53
C GLN A 277 -21.19 6.05 -11.83
N LEU A 278 -20.05 5.52 -11.40
CA LEU A 278 -19.65 4.13 -11.62
C LEU A 278 -20.31 3.15 -10.64
N VAL A 279 -20.42 3.52 -9.36
CA VAL A 279 -20.91 2.64 -8.28
C VAL A 279 -22.42 2.78 -8.03
N ARG A 280 -22.98 3.97 -8.22
CA ARG A 280 -24.43 4.24 -8.13
C ARG A 280 -24.97 4.50 -9.53
N GLY A 281 -24.93 3.48 -10.38
CA GLY A 281 -25.45 3.54 -11.74
C GLY A 281 -26.70 4.40 -11.81
N THR A 282 -26.67 5.43 -12.65
CA THR A 282 -27.78 6.36 -12.81
C THR A 282 -29.03 5.57 -13.19
N ASN A 283 -29.89 5.29 -12.22
CA ASN A 283 -31.32 5.11 -12.48
C ASN A 283 -31.88 6.49 -12.89
N LYS A 284 -31.52 6.92 -14.10
CA LYS A 284 -32.37 7.83 -14.85
C LYS A 284 -33.43 6.96 -15.51
N SER A 285 -34.51 6.74 -14.77
CA SER A 285 -35.80 6.34 -15.33
C SER A 285 -36.13 7.26 -16.51
N LYS A 286 -36.31 6.68 -17.69
CA LYS A 286 -37.25 7.21 -18.68
C LYS A 286 -38.65 6.76 -18.30
#